data_AF-R9M6L0-F1
#
_entry.id   AF-R9M6L0-F1
#
_cell.length_a   1.000
_cell.length_b   1.000
_cell.length_c   1.000
_cell.angle_alpha   90.00
_cell.angle_beta   90.00
_cell.angle_gamma   90.00
#
_symmetry.space_group_name_H-M   'P 1'
#
loop_
_entity.id
_entity.type
_entity.pdbx_description
1 polymer ?
#
loop_
_entity_poly.entity_id
_entity_poly.type
_entity_poly.pdbx_seq_one_letter_code
_entity_poly.pdbx_strand_id
1 'polypeptide(L)'
;MKLINIGFGNLVSEERLVAVISPDSAPVKRMIQETRERGLLIDATYGRKTASVFVADSGHVILSALPPERFGGKVENTEESERI
;
A
#
# COMPACT_ATOMS: atom_id res chain seq x y z
N MET A 1 12.51 -10.63 -8.15
CA MET A 1 12.02 -9.40 -7.51
C MET A 1 11.14 -8.65 -8.49
N LYS A 2 9.84 -8.56 -8.21
CA LYS A 2 8.85 -7.81 -8.99
C LYS A 2 8.61 -6.47 -8.30
N LEU A 3 8.64 -5.37 -9.07
CA LEU A 3 8.49 -4.00 -8.55
C LEU A 3 7.15 -3.41 -8.98
N ILE A 4 6.49 -2.71 -8.07
CA ILE A 4 5.23 -1.99 -8.32
C ILE A 4 5.51 -0.48 -8.31
N ASN A 5 5.04 0.22 -9.34
CA ASN A 5 5.11 1.68 -9.42
C ASN A 5 4.04 2.32 -8.54
N ILE A 6 4.46 3.05 -7.51
CA ILE A 6 3.56 3.71 -6.55
C ILE A 6 3.46 5.22 -6.78
N GLY A 7 3.80 5.70 -7.97
CA GLY A 7 3.74 7.10 -8.38
C GLY A 7 5.09 7.81 -8.36
N PHE A 8 5.24 8.86 -9.18
CA PHE A 8 6.42 9.74 -9.26
C PHE A 8 7.77 9.03 -9.44
N GLY A 9 7.77 7.87 -10.11
CA GLY A 9 8.98 7.07 -10.33
C GLY A 9 9.40 6.24 -9.10
N ASN A 10 8.61 6.25 -8.02
CA ASN A 10 8.85 5.40 -6.87
C ASN A 10 8.40 3.97 -7.15
N LEU A 11 9.21 3.02 -6.72
CA LEU A 11 9.01 1.59 -6.90
C LEU A 11 9.10 0.90 -5.53
N VAL A 12 8.26 -0.10 -5.29
CA VAL A 12 8.30 -0.94 -4.08
C VAL A 12 8.33 -2.42 -4.47
N SER A 13 8.92 -3.26 -3.62
CA SER A 13 8.94 -4.71 -3.86
C SER A 13 7.59 -5.33 -3.56
N GLU A 14 6.97 -5.96 -4.57
CA GLU A 14 5.66 -6.59 -4.45
C GLU A 14 5.65 -7.71 -3.39
N GLU A 15 6.72 -8.51 -3.34
CA GLU A 15 6.86 -9.65 -2.44
C GLU A 15 7.00 -9.25 -0.95
N ARG A 16 7.21 -7.96 -0.66
CA ARG A 16 7.37 -7.43 0.70
C ARG A 16 6.11 -6.71 1.20
N LEU A 17 5.10 -6.54 0.35
CA LEU A 17 3.85 -5.89 0.70
C LEU A 17 2.87 -6.90 1.31
N VAL A 18 2.32 -6.54 2.46
CA VAL A 18 1.24 -7.28 3.13
C VAL A 18 -0.12 -6.78 2.66
N ALA A 19 -0.26 -5.46 2.50
CA ALA A 19 -1.54 -4.85 2.14
C ALA A 19 -1.37 -3.49 1.45
N VAL A 20 -2.38 -3.12 0.66
CA VAL A 20 -2.61 -1.77 0.14
C VAL A 20 -3.98 -1.32 0.59
N ILE A 21 -4.06 -0.24 1.36
CA ILE A 21 -5.29 0.23 2.00
C ILE A 21 -5.52 1.73 1.79
N SER A 22 -6.77 2.18 1.97
CA SER A 22 -7.12 3.60 1.96
C SER A 22 -6.68 4.31 3.26
N PRO A 23 -6.20 5.56 3.19
CA PRO A 23 -5.85 6.38 4.35
C PRO A 23 -7.06 6.99 5.10
N ASP A 24 -8.30 6.76 4.66
CA ASP A 24 -9.44 7.55 5.10
C ASP A 24 -9.87 7.29 6.55
N SER A 25 -9.61 6.09 7.07
CA SER A 25 -10.04 5.67 8.41
C SER A 25 -9.17 6.24 9.53
N ALA A 26 -9.79 6.54 10.68
CA ALA A 26 -9.08 7.01 11.87
C ALA A 26 -7.99 6.03 12.38
N PRO A 27 -8.19 4.69 12.38
CA PRO A 27 -7.12 3.75 12.70
C PRO A 27 -5.91 3.83 11.77
N VAL A 28 -6.13 3.97 10.46
CA VAL A 28 -5.02 4.07 9.49
C VAL A 28 -4.25 5.37 9.68
N LYS A 29 -4.95 6.49 9.92
CA LYS A 29 -4.29 7.77 10.23
C LYS A 29 -3.42 7.69 11.49
N ARG A 30 -3.89 7.00 12.53
CA ARG A 30 -3.10 6.73 13.75
C ARG A 30 -1.87 5.87 13.45
N MET A 31 -2.04 4.78 12.71
CA MET A 31 -0.93 3.92 12.30
C MET A 31 0.16 4.70 11.53
N ILE A 32 -0.23 5.62 10.63
CA ILE A 32 0.71 6.49 9.90
C ILE A 32 1.50 7.38 10.87
N GLN A 33 0.83 7.98 11.85
CA GLN A 33 1.46 8.84 12.86
C GLN A 33 2.45 8.04 13.71
N GLU A 34 2.02 6.91 14.27
CA GLU A 34 2.86 6.02 15.07
C GLU A 34 4.08 5.52 14.28
N THR A 35 3.89 5.18 12.99
CA THR A 35 4.99 4.72 12.14
C THR A 35 5.98 5.84 11.83
N ARG A 36 5.51 7.09 11.70
CA ARG A 36 6.34 8.29 11.55
C ARG A 36 7.20 8.51 12.79
N GLU A 37 6.60 8.44 13.97
CA GLU A 37 7.31 8.59 15.25
C GLU A 37 8.40 7.52 15.43
N ARG A 38 8.15 6.31 14.93
CA ARG A 38 9.12 5.20 14.91
C ARG A 38 10.20 5.32 13.84
N GLY A 39 10.13 6.31 12.94
CA GLY A 39 11.08 6.48 11.84
C GLY A 39 10.96 5.44 10.71
N LEU A 40 9.83 4.73 10.61
CA LEU A 40 9.60 3.66 9.63
C LEU A 40 8.64 4.09 8.49
N LEU A 41 8.25 5.37 8.47
CA LEU A 41 7.36 5.91 7.45
C LEU A 41 8.16 6.36 6.24
N ILE A 42 7.78 5.88 5.06
CA ILE A 42 8.32 6.31 3.77
C ILE A 42 7.25 7.14 3.06
N ASP A 43 7.51 8.42 2.84
CA ASP A 43 6.58 9.31 2.15
C ASP A 43 6.93 9.40 0.66
N ALA A 44 6.18 8.68 -0.19
CA ALA A 44 6.30 8.73 -1.65
C ALA A 44 5.18 9.56 -2.31
N THR A 45 4.52 10.44 -1.55
CA THR A 45 3.42 11.28 -2.07
C THR A 45 3.90 12.49 -2.87
N TYR A 46 5.16 12.91 -2.69
CA TYR A 46 5.74 14.12 -3.27
C TYR A 46 4.90 15.37 -2.92
N GLY A 47 4.44 15.45 -1.66
CA GLY A 47 3.65 16.58 -1.15
C GLY A 47 2.19 16.60 -1.62
N ARG A 48 1.73 15.58 -2.34
CA ARG A 48 0.32 15.43 -2.72
C ARG A 48 -0.48 14.76 -1.62
N LYS A 49 -1.81 14.82 -1.74
CA LYS A 49 -2.72 14.09 -0.86
C LYS A 49 -2.40 12.59 -0.91
N THR A 50 -2.17 11.98 0.25
CA THR A 50 -2.11 10.52 0.37
C THR A 50 -3.42 9.92 -0.12
N ALA A 51 -3.32 9.03 -1.10
CA ALA A 51 -4.45 8.31 -1.67
C ALA A 51 -4.41 6.82 -1.31
N SER A 52 -3.23 6.26 -1.05
CA SER A 52 -3.09 4.88 -0.55
C SER A 52 -1.94 4.75 0.44
N VAL A 53 -2.02 3.67 1.22
CA VAL A 53 -1.07 3.29 2.25
C VAL A 53 -0.67 1.85 2.01
N PHE A 54 0.62 1.62 1.87
CA PHE A 54 1.23 0.31 1.69
C PHE A 54 1.82 -0.14 3.02
N VAL A 55 1.49 -1.37 3.42
CA VAL A 55 2.02 -1.99 4.64
C VAL A 55 3.02 -3.06 4.23
N ALA A 56 4.26 -2.92 4.69
CA ALA A 56 5.31 -3.89 4.43
C ALA A 56 5.48 -4.85 5.62
N ASP A 57 5.94 -6.06 5.35
CA ASP A 57 6.23 -7.09 6.35
C ASP A 57 7.36 -6.71 7.34
N SER A 58 8.18 -5.74 6.98
CA SER A 58 9.25 -5.17 7.81
C SER A 58 8.76 -4.12 8.81
N GLY A 59 7.46 -3.82 8.82
CA GLY A 59 6.87 -2.77 9.64
C GLY A 59 6.98 -1.36 9.05
N HIS A 60 7.54 -1.22 7.84
CA HIS A 60 7.49 0.04 7.10
C HIS A 60 6.07 0.31 6.61
N VAL A 61 5.67 1.58 6.67
CA VAL A 61 4.46 2.08 6.02
C VAL A 61 4.88 3.05 4.93
N ILE A 62 4.39 2.82 3.71
CA ILE A 62 4.74 3.65 2.55
C ILE A 62 3.48 4.38 2.07
N LEU A 63 3.57 5.70 1.94
CA LEU A 63 2.46 6.55 1.49
C LEU A 63 2.57 6.81 -0.01
N SER A 64 1.45 6.73 -0.73
CA SER A 64 1.38 7.04 -2.16
C SER A 64 0.22 7.98 -2.47
N ALA A 65 0.40 8.79 -3.52
CA ALA A 65 -0.66 9.63 -4.07
C ALA A 65 -1.52 8.92 -5.13
N LEU A 66 -1.21 7.67 -5.47
CA LEU A 66 -2.05 6.84 -6.33
C LEU A 66 -3.08 6.10 -5.46
N PRO A 67 -4.34 6.00 -5.90
CA PRO A 67 -5.39 5.39 -5.09
C PRO A 67 -5.31 3.85 -5.14
N PRO A 68 -5.82 3.12 -4.12
CA PRO A 68 -5.62 1.68 -3.95
C PRO A 68 -6.08 0.84 -5.16
N GLU A 69 -7.11 1.32 -5.87
CA GLU A 69 -7.71 0.66 -7.04
C GLU A 69 -6.73 0.57 -8.22
N ARG A 70 -5.68 1.40 -8.25
CA ARG A 70 -4.58 1.27 -9.23
C ARG A 70 -3.74 0.01 -9.01
N PHE A 71 -3.79 -0.55 -7.81
CA PHE A 71 -2.97 -1.68 -7.36
C PHE A 71 -3.78 -2.95 -7.16
N GLY A 72 -5.11 -2.86 -7.27
CA GLY A 72 -5.99 -4.02 -7.27
C GLY A 72 -5.60 -4.97 -8.40
N GLY A 73 -5.02 -6.11 -8.03
CA GLY A 73 -4.96 -7.25 -8.94
C GLY A 73 -6.39 -7.62 -9.32
N LYS A 74 -6.57 -8.20 -10.52
CA LYS A 74 -7.75 -9.03 -10.77
C LYS A 74 -7.85 -9.95 -9.56
N VAL A 75 -8.91 -9.83 -8.78
CA VAL A 75 -9.29 -10.89 -7.86
C VAL A 75 -9.50 -12.07 -8.80
N GLU A 76 -8.51 -12.95 -8.92
CA GLU A 76 -8.76 -14.29 -9.43
C GLU A 76 -9.71 -14.86 -8.39
N ASN A 77 -11.01 -14.74 -8.68
CA ASN A 77 -12.04 -15.50 -8.01
C ASN A 77 -11.71 -16.97 -8.29
N THR A 78 -10.81 -17.55 -7.51
CA THR A 78 -10.58 -19.01 -7.44
C THR A 78 -11.73 -19.66 -6.66
N GLU A 79 -12.97 -19.23 -6.95
CA GLU A 79 -14.22 -19.79 -6.48
C GLU A 79 -15.16 -20.02 -7.67
N GLU A 80 -14.63 -20.56 -8.78
CA GLU A 80 -15.46 -21.12 -9.87
C GLU A 80 -14.75 -22.30 -10.57
N SER A 81 -14.14 -23.20 -9.79
CA SER A 81 -13.63 -24.49 -10.32
C SER A 81 -13.96 -25.70 -9.43
N GLU A 82 -15.00 -25.61 -8.58
CA GLU A 82 -15.55 -26.78 -7.86
C GLU A 82 -17.09 -26.83 -7.96
N ARG A 83 -17.62 -26.64 -9.17
CA ARG A 83 -18.87 -27.31 -9.57
C ARG A 83 -18.53 -28.32 -10.65
N ILE A 84 -18.03 -29.48 -10.22
CA ILE A 84 -18.15 -30.75 -10.94
C ILE A 84 -19.18 -31.57 -10.16
#